data_AF-A0A4D7CAC8-F1
#
_entry.id   AF-A0A4D7CAC8-F1
#
_cell.length_a   1.000
_cell.length_b   1.000
_cell.length_c   1.000
_cell.angle_alpha   90.00
_cell.angle_beta   90.00
_cell.angle_gamma   90.00
#
_symmetry.space_group_name_H-M   'P 1'
#
loop_
_entity.id
_entity.type
_entity.pdbx_description
1 polymer ?
#
loop_
_entity_poly.entity_id
_entity_poly.type
_entity_poly.pdbx_seq_one_letter_code
_entity_poly.pdbx_strand_id
1 'polypeptide(L)'
;MKMAVKQATDISTRLASLHADNSRTVPVRDIAEIVSSMVSSMQGELEMAALKIGSELKELIDFIHAAKSEIASIRPNSLSKRDLPGAADELDAIVQHTEAAAGEIMDCADEVTNIAGTVDGELSERLTEIATKIYEASSFQDITGQRVTKVVRVLKHIEEKLASLATAVGDNHVSEKEVQRDEAGSVVNHRDLLNGPALDGEGNAQDDIDALLASFD
;
A
#
# COMPACT_ATOMS: atom_id res chain seq x y z
N MET A 1 -11.72 24.33 -36.19
CA MET A 1 -10.63 24.20 -37.19
C MET A 1 -11.06 24.55 -38.63
N LYS A 2 -12.11 23.92 -39.20
CA LYS A 2 -12.54 24.23 -40.59
C LYS A 2 -13.02 25.68 -40.83
N MET A 3 -13.65 26.36 -39.85
CA MET A 3 -14.05 27.78 -40.00
C MET A 3 -12.88 28.76 -39.92
N ALA A 4 -11.98 28.59 -38.94
CA ALA A 4 -10.78 29.40 -38.77
C ALA A 4 -9.86 29.34 -40.01
N VAL A 5 -9.63 28.13 -40.54
CA VAL A 5 -8.90 27.93 -41.80
C VAL A 5 -9.61 28.62 -42.96
N LYS A 6 -10.93 28.54 -43.06
CA LYS A 6 -11.71 29.21 -44.12
C LYS A 6 -11.61 30.75 -44.03
N GLN A 7 -11.62 31.33 -42.84
CA GLN A 7 -11.47 32.78 -42.63
C GLN A 7 -10.05 33.29 -42.87
N ALA A 8 -9.00 32.57 -42.45
CA ALA A 8 -7.61 32.93 -42.74
C ALA A 8 -7.30 32.89 -44.25
N THR A 9 -7.91 31.94 -44.97
CA THR A 9 -7.84 31.86 -46.43
C THR A 9 -8.56 33.04 -47.09
N ASP A 10 -9.68 33.50 -46.53
CA ASP A 10 -10.47 34.65 -47.02
C ASP A 10 -9.74 36.00 -46.84
N ILE A 11 -9.08 36.19 -45.68
CA ILE A 11 -8.25 37.39 -45.40
C ILE A 11 -7.04 37.44 -46.35
N SER A 12 -6.35 36.31 -46.54
CA SER A 12 -5.20 36.22 -47.45
C SER A 12 -5.61 36.47 -48.91
N THR A 13 -6.78 35.98 -49.32
CA THR A 13 -7.33 36.21 -50.66
C THR A 13 -7.71 37.68 -50.87
N ARG A 14 -8.32 38.34 -49.86
CA ARG A 14 -8.61 39.78 -49.89
C ARG A 14 -7.35 40.64 -49.95
N LEU A 15 -6.33 40.34 -49.14
CA LEU A 15 -5.03 41.02 -49.19
C LEU A 15 -4.33 40.85 -50.55
N ALA A 16 -4.36 39.65 -51.12
CA ALA A 16 -3.82 39.39 -52.45
C ALA A 16 -4.57 40.17 -53.56
N SER A 17 -5.89 40.29 -53.46
CA SER A 17 -6.70 41.08 -54.40
C SER A 17 -6.42 42.58 -54.31
N LEU A 18 -6.12 43.10 -53.12
CA LEU A 18 -5.72 44.50 -52.90
C LEU A 18 -4.30 44.79 -53.39
N HIS A 19 -3.41 43.78 -53.38
CA HIS A 19 -2.03 43.90 -53.85
C HIS A 19 -1.92 43.82 -55.39
N ALA A 20 -2.83 43.10 -56.06
CA ALA A 20 -2.85 42.97 -57.51
C ALA A 20 -3.25 44.27 -58.25
N ASP A 21 -3.96 45.18 -57.57
CA ASP A 21 -4.40 46.48 -58.12
C ASP A 21 -3.42 47.59 -57.71
N ASN A 22 -2.20 47.54 -58.27
CA ASN A 22 -1.01 48.29 -57.86
C ASN A 22 -1.05 49.82 -58.14
N SER A 23 -2.24 50.42 -58.27
CA SER A 23 -2.42 51.81 -58.73
C SER A 23 -3.50 52.60 -57.97
N ARG A 24 -4.05 52.09 -56.87
CA ARG A 24 -5.03 52.83 -56.05
C ARG A 24 -4.63 52.92 -54.59
N THR A 25 -4.80 54.12 -54.04
CA THR A 25 -4.81 54.39 -52.60
C THR A 25 -5.88 53.53 -51.95
N VAL A 26 -5.48 52.63 -51.03
CA VAL A 26 -6.42 51.80 -50.28
C VAL A 26 -7.20 52.69 -49.31
N PRO A 27 -8.54 52.75 -49.39
CA PRO A 27 -9.31 53.53 -48.44
C PRO A 27 -9.16 52.94 -47.03
N VAL A 28 -8.92 53.79 -46.04
CA VAL A 28 -8.67 53.40 -44.63
C VAL A 28 -9.78 52.50 -44.06
N ARG A 29 -11.01 52.63 -44.58
CA ARG A 29 -12.15 51.78 -44.23
C ARG A 29 -11.90 50.29 -44.53
N ASP A 30 -11.30 49.96 -45.69
CA ASP A 30 -11.06 48.58 -46.09
C ASP A 30 -10.00 47.92 -45.20
N ILE A 31 -9.01 48.71 -44.75
CA ILE A 31 -8.00 48.28 -43.76
C ILE A 31 -8.68 48.00 -42.41
N ALA A 32 -9.58 48.89 -41.96
CA ALA A 32 -10.30 48.71 -40.71
C ALA A 32 -11.20 47.46 -40.71
N GLU A 33 -11.83 47.13 -41.85
CA GLU A 33 -12.62 45.91 -42.01
C GLU A 33 -11.77 44.64 -41.93
N ILE A 34 -10.57 44.62 -42.52
CA ILE A 34 -9.63 43.49 -42.45
C ILE A 34 -9.05 43.32 -41.05
N VAL A 35 -8.67 44.41 -40.38
CA VAL A 35 -8.16 44.34 -39.00
C VAL A 35 -9.27 43.84 -38.06
N SER A 36 -10.50 44.31 -38.23
CA SER A 36 -11.64 43.86 -37.42
C SER A 36 -11.94 42.37 -37.63
N SER A 37 -11.87 41.86 -38.87
CA SER A 37 -12.07 40.43 -39.13
C SER A 37 -10.93 39.57 -38.58
N MET A 38 -9.69 40.05 -38.66
CA MET A 38 -8.52 39.37 -38.08
C MET A 38 -8.62 39.30 -36.56
N VAL A 39 -8.95 40.42 -35.88
CA VAL A 39 -9.13 40.45 -34.42
C VAL A 39 -10.27 39.53 -33.99
N SER A 40 -11.39 39.53 -34.71
CA SER A 40 -12.51 38.62 -34.42
C SER A 40 -12.14 37.15 -34.60
N SER A 41 -11.39 36.81 -35.64
CA SER A 41 -10.89 35.45 -35.86
C SER A 41 -9.94 35.01 -34.75
N MET A 42 -8.99 35.86 -34.37
CA MET A 42 -8.06 35.58 -33.28
C MET A 42 -8.78 35.40 -31.94
N GLN A 43 -9.79 36.23 -31.64
CA GLN A 43 -10.63 36.10 -30.45
C GLN A 43 -11.38 34.77 -30.44
N GLY A 44 -11.97 34.35 -31.55
CA GLY A 44 -12.66 33.06 -31.66
C GLY A 44 -11.71 31.86 -31.54
N GLU A 45 -10.49 31.94 -32.06
CA GLU A 45 -9.46 30.89 -31.89
C GLU A 45 -9.00 30.77 -30.44
N LEU A 46 -8.77 31.90 -29.75
CA LEU A 46 -8.42 31.94 -28.34
C LEU A 46 -9.53 31.36 -27.46
N GLU A 47 -10.79 31.67 -27.74
CA GLU A 47 -11.94 31.14 -27.01
C GLU A 47 -12.08 29.63 -27.20
N MET A 48 -11.93 29.13 -28.43
CA MET A 48 -11.92 27.69 -28.70
C MET A 48 -10.75 26.96 -28.04
N ALA A 49 -9.56 27.57 -28.00
CA ALA A 49 -8.41 27.02 -27.31
C ALA A 49 -8.63 26.97 -25.80
N ALA A 50 -9.20 28.02 -25.21
CA ALA A 50 -9.55 28.06 -23.79
C ALA A 50 -10.59 26.99 -23.42
N LEU A 51 -11.63 26.81 -24.25
CA LEU A 51 -12.63 25.75 -24.07
C LEU A 51 -12.00 24.35 -24.14
N LYS A 52 -11.07 24.12 -25.08
CA LYS A 52 -10.36 22.84 -25.22
C LYS A 52 -9.47 22.55 -24.00
N ILE A 53 -8.72 23.53 -23.53
CA ILE A 53 -7.90 23.40 -22.32
C ILE A 53 -8.81 23.14 -21.11
N GLY A 54 -9.95 23.83 -21.02
CA GLY A 54 -10.95 23.60 -19.98
C GLY A 54 -11.50 22.18 -19.98
N SER A 55 -11.83 21.63 -21.14
CA SER A 55 -12.28 20.23 -21.25
C SER A 55 -11.17 19.23 -20.90
N GLU A 56 -9.95 19.44 -21.38
CA GLU A 56 -8.81 18.56 -21.07
C GLU A 56 -8.47 18.58 -19.57
N LEU A 57 -8.52 19.75 -18.93
CA LEU A 57 -8.33 19.88 -17.50
C LEU A 57 -9.43 19.18 -16.70
N LYS A 58 -10.69 19.28 -17.15
CA LYS A 58 -11.81 18.57 -16.54
C LYS A 58 -11.64 17.06 -16.63
N GLU A 59 -11.29 16.54 -17.80
CA GLU A 59 -11.02 15.11 -18.00
C GLU A 59 -9.89 14.62 -17.09
N LEU A 60 -8.82 15.41 -16.94
CA LEU A 60 -7.72 15.09 -16.03
C LEU A 60 -8.18 15.06 -14.56
N ILE A 61 -9.00 16.03 -14.14
CA ILE A 61 -9.55 16.07 -12.77
C ILE A 61 -10.44 14.84 -12.51
N ASP A 62 -11.32 14.51 -13.46
CA ASP A 62 -12.21 13.34 -13.35
C ASP A 62 -11.40 12.04 -13.28
N PHE A 63 -10.31 11.93 -14.05
CA PHE A 63 -9.38 10.81 -13.99
C PHE A 63 -8.66 10.73 -12.62
N ILE A 64 -8.18 11.85 -12.09
CA ILE A 64 -7.55 11.91 -10.75
C ILE A 64 -8.55 11.48 -9.67
N HIS A 65 -9.80 11.92 -9.74
CA HIS A 65 -10.83 11.50 -8.78
C HIS A 65 -11.14 10.01 -8.86
N ALA A 66 -11.24 9.44 -10.06
CA ALA A 66 -11.44 8.00 -10.24
C ALA A 66 -10.27 7.21 -9.63
N ALA A 67 -9.03 7.59 -9.96
CA ALA A 67 -7.84 6.95 -9.40
C ALA A 67 -7.77 7.08 -7.88
N LYS A 68 -8.10 8.26 -7.34
CA LYS A 68 -8.17 8.50 -5.89
C LYS A 68 -9.18 7.58 -5.21
N SER A 69 -10.36 7.40 -5.81
CA SER A 69 -11.40 6.50 -5.31
C SER A 69 -10.96 5.04 -5.36
N GLU A 70 -10.29 4.63 -6.43
CA GLU A 70 -9.77 3.27 -6.58
C GLU A 70 -8.68 2.98 -5.53
N ILE A 71 -7.75 3.92 -5.31
CA ILE A 71 -6.73 3.77 -4.26
C ILE A 71 -7.36 3.73 -2.87
N ALA A 72 -8.37 4.56 -2.60
CA ALA A 72 -9.10 4.54 -1.33
C ALA A 72 -9.80 3.19 -1.09
N SER A 73 -10.21 2.47 -2.14
CA SER A 73 -10.82 1.14 -2.01
C SER A 73 -9.86 0.06 -1.48
N ILE A 74 -8.54 0.27 -1.61
CA ILE A 74 -7.49 -0.58 -1.02
C ILE A 74 -7.43 -0.39 0.51
N ARG A 75 -8.06 0.67 1.04
CA ARG A 75 -8.07 1.06 2.46
C ARG A 75 -6.66 1.24 3.05
N PRO A 76 -5.78 2.05 2.42
CA PRO A 76 -4.39 2.21 2.87
C PRO A 76 -4.26 2.55 4.37
N ASN A 77 -5.18 3.35 4.91
CA ASN A 77 -5.15 3.75 6.33
C ASN A 77 -5.47 2.57 7.27
N SER A 78 -6.36 1.65 6.85
CA SER A 78 -6.69 0.44 7.62
C SER A 78 -5.54 -0.57 7.60
N LEU A 79 -4.94 -0.78 6.43
CA LEU A 79 -3.78 -1.67 6.28
C LEU A 79 -2.59 -1.18 7.11
N SER A 80 -2.31 0.13 7.07
CA SER A 80 -1.20 0.73 7.84
C SER A 80 -1.44 0.71 9.35
N LYS A 81 -2.66 0.97 9.84
CA LYS A 81 -2.88 1.13 11.29
C LYS A 81 -3.25 -0.14 12.02
N ARG A 82 -3.63 -1.20 11.31
CA ARG A 82 -4.22 -2.39 11.93
C ARG A 82 -3.65 -3.69 11.38
N ASP A 83 -3.80 -3.92 10.08
CA ASP A 83 -3.54 -5.25 9.52
C ASP A 83 -2.04 -5.56 9.43
N LEU A 84 -1.21 -4.58 9.02
CA LEU A 84 0.25 -4.76 8.96
C LEU A 84 0.94 -4.74 10.32
N PRO A 85 0.61 -3.83 11.28
CA PRO A 85 1.15 -3.89 12.63
C PRO A 85 0.86 -5.22 13.32
N GLY A 86 -0.40 -5.68 13.30
CA GLY A 86 -0.75 -6.97 13.92
C GLY A 86 -0.01 -8.16 13.31
N ALA A 87 0.14 -8.20 11.98
CA ALA A 87 0.93 -9.24 11.33
C ALA A 87 2.43 -9.16 11.65
N ALA A 88 2.98 -7.95 11.85
CA ALA A 88 4.37 -7.77 12.26
C ALA A 88 4.58 -8.25 13.71
N ASP A 89 3.66 -7.91 14.60
CA ASP A 89 3.70 -8.33 16.01
C ASP A 89 3.56 -9.86 16.15
N GLU A 90 2.65 -10.48 15.39
CA GLU A 90 2.53 -11.95 15.33
C GLU A 90 3.82 -12.62 14.84
N LEU A 91 4.50 -12.04 13.84
CA LEU A 91 5.78 -12.55 13.34
C LEU A 91 6.91 -12.36 14.36
N ASP A 92 6.94 -11.24 15.08
CA ASP A 92 7.91 -11.01 16.17
C ASP A 92 7.69 -12.02 17.32
N ALA A 93 6.43 -12.31 17.68
CA ALA A 93 6.09 -13.34 18.66
C ALA A 93 6.54 -14.75 18.21
N ILE A 94 6.36 -15.09 16.93
CA ILE A 94 6.85 -16.35 16.38
C ILE A 94 8.38 -16.46 16.51
N VAL A 95 9.13 -15.37 16.26
CA VAL A 95 10.59 -15.37 16.44
C VAL A 95 10.94 -15.65 17.90
N GLN A 96 10.31 -14.95 18.85
CA GLN A 96 10.57 -15.15 20.28
C GLN A 96 10.26 -16.57 20.74
N HIS A 97 9.10 -17.13 20.37
CA HIS A 97 8.75 -18.50 20.73
C HIS A 97 9.69 -19.54 20.10
N THR A 98 10.13 -19.31 18.87
CA THR A 98 11.07 -20.23 18.20
C THR A 98 12.48 -20.11 18.74
N GLU A 99 12.92 -18.93 19.19
CA GLU A 99 14.17 -18.73 19.93
C GLU A 99 14.14 -19.47 21.28
N ALA A 100 13.06 -19.31 22.05
CA ALA A 100 12.90 -19.99 23.33
C ALA A 100 12.93 -21.52 23.18
N ALA A 101 12.15 -22.07 22.24
CA ALA A 101 12.13 -23.50 21.96
C ALA A 101 13.50 -24.03 21.47
N ALA A 102 14.24 -23.25 20.67
CA ALA A 102 15.59 -23.62 20.27
C ALA A 102 16.55 -23.65 21.46
N GLY A 103 16.41 -22.71 22.40
CA GLY A 103 17.14 -22.70 23.67
C GLY A 103 16.89 -23.98 24.47
N GLU A 104 15.63 -24.37 24.67
CA GLU A 104 15.29 -25.62 25.37
C GLU A 104 15.87 -26.87 24.67
N ILE A 105 15.90 -26.91 23.34
CA ILE A 105 16.51 -28.01 22.57
C ILE A 105 18.03 -28.06 22.81
N MET A 106 18.70 -26.90 22.88
CA MET A 106 20.13 -26.82 23.18
C MET A 106 20.42 -27.26 24.62
N ASP A 107 19.59 -26.84 25.59
CA ASP A 107 19.71 -27.29 26.98
C ASP A 107 19.56 -28.82 27.10
N CYS A 108 18.64 -29.42 26.34
CA CYS A 108 18.53 -30.88 26.26
C CYS A 108 19.80 -31.53 25.68
N ALA A 109 20.46 -30.90 24.69
CA ALA A 109 21.70 -31.40 24.13
C ALA A 109 22.88 -31.29 25.12
N ASP A 110 22.90 -30.24 25.94
CA ASP A 110 23.83 -30.08 27.05
C ASP A 110 23.65 -31.22 28.07
N GLU A 111 22.41 -31.55 28.43
CA GLU A 111 22.11 -32.68 29.31
C GLU A 111 22.58 -34.03 28.74
N VAL A 112 22.36 -34.27 27.45
CA VAL A 112 22.87 -35.48 26.77
C VAL A 112 24.40 -35.55 26.84
N THR A 113 25.09 -34.43 26.64
CA THR A 113 26.55 -34.33 26.74
C THR A 113 27.04 -34.61 28.16
N ASN A 114 26.35 -34.07 29.17
CA ASN A 114 26.66 -34.32 30.57
C ASN A 114 26.52 -35.81 30.91
N ILE A 115 25.44 -36.46 30.46
CA ILE A 115 25.23 -37.90 30.66
C ILE A 115 26.33 -38.70 29.94
N ALA A 116 26.71 -38.29 28.72
CA ALA A 116 27.80 -38.92 27.97
C ALA A 116 29.12 -38.93 28.78
N GLY A 117 29.42 -37.86 29.52
CA GLY A 117 30.59 -37.78 30.40
C GLY A 117 30.54 -38.67 31.64
N THR A 118 29.40 -39.26 31.97
CA THR A 118 29.23 -40.20 33.10
C THR A 118 29.33 -41.67 32.71
N VAL A 119 29.36 -41.97 31.41
CA VAL A 119 29.47 -43.32 30.87
C VAL A 119 30.75 -43.46 30.06
N ASP A 120 31.29 -44.68 29.96
CA ASP A 120 32.54 -44.95 29.23
C ASP A 120 32.31 -45.73 27.93
N GLY A 121 33.28 -45.64 27.02
CA GLY A 121 33.34 -46.43 25.79
C GLY A 121 32.36 -45.98 24.70
N GLU A 122 31.94 -46.92 23.86
CA GLU A 122 31.16 -46.65 22.63
C GLU A 122 29.84 -45.90 22.89
N LEU A 123 29.23 -46.09 24.06
CA LEU A 123 28.00 -45.40 24.42
C LEU A 123 28.23 -43.89 24.65
N SER A 124 29.35 -43.52 25.29
CA SER A 124 29.75 -42.13 25.51
C SER A 124 29.98 -41.39 24.19
N GLU A 125 30.74 -42.02 23.28
CA GLU A 125 31.01 -41.49 21.95
C GLU A 125 29.71 -41.26 21.17
N ARG A 126 28.79 -42.22 21.24
CA ARG A 126 27.52 -42.15 20.51
C ARG A 126 26.57 -41.09 21.05
N LEU A 127 26.51 -40.89 22.36
CA LEU A 127 25.73 -39.80 22.98
C LEU A 127 26.31 -38.44 22.60
N THR A 128 27.64 -38.29 22.64
CA THR A 128 28.33 -37.07 22.23
C THR A 128 28.08 -36.74 20.75
N GLU A 129 28.09 -37.76 19.89
CA GLU A 129 27.78 -37.59 18.46
C GLU A 129 26.33 -37.13 18.23
N ILE A 130 25.38 -37.66 19.01
CA ILE A 130 23.96 -37.24 18.95
C ILE A 130 23.82 -35.78 19.40
N ALA A 131 24.41 -35.40 20.53
CA ALA A 131 24.37 -34.01 21.02
C ALA A 131 24.96 -33.04 19.99
N THR A 132 26.09 -33.40 19.37
CA THR A 132 26.71 -32.62 18.29
C THR A 132 25.75 -32.40 17.12
N LYS A 133 25.05 -33.45 16.68
CA LYS A 133 24.05 -33.33 15.60
C LYS A 133 22.88 -32.43 15.98
N ILE A 134 22.47 -32.40 17.26
CA ILE A 134 21.40 -31.52 17.74
C ILE A 134 21.86 -30.05 17.67
N TYR A 135 23.07 -29.72 18.13
CA TYR A 135 23.59 -28.34 18.00
C TYR A 135 23.68 -27.90 16.54
N GLU A 136 24.21 -28.76 15.66
CA GLU A 136 24.32 -28.46 14.23
C GLU A 136 22.95 -28.21 13.59
N ALA A 137 21.96 -29.06 13.88
CA ALA A 137 20.61 -28.91 13.36
C ALA A 137 19.92 -27.65 13.88
N SER A 138 20.17 -27.28 15.14
CA SER A 138 19.59 -26.09 15.78
C SER A 138 20.15 -24.78 15.21
N SER A 139 21.33 -24.81 14.56
CA SER A 139 21.92 -23.63 13.92
C SER A 139 21.08 -23.05 12.76
N PHE A 140 20.14 -23.82 12.18
CA PHE A 140 19.20 -23.33 11.17
C PHE A 140 18.26 -22.22 11.68
N GLN A 141 18.01 -22.18 13.00
CA GLN A 141 17.12 -21.20 13.61
C GLN A 141 17.64 -19.76 13.47
N ASP A 142 18.97 -19.53 13.50
CA ASP A 142 19.58 -18.22 13.27
C ASP A 142 19.20 -17.65 11.88
N ILE A 143 19.31 -18.47 10.83
CA ILE A 143 18.93 -18.05 9.47
C ILE A 143 17.43 -17.79 9.36
N THR A 144 16.60 -18.56 10.08
CA THR A 144 15.15 -18.36 10.09
C THR A 144 14.76 -17.07 10.81
N GLY A 145 15.32 -16.80 11.99
CA GLY A 145 15.12 -15.57 12.76
C GLY A 145 15.53 -14.32 11.97
N GLN A 146 16.69 -14.37 11.31
CA GLN A 146 17.14 -13.27 10.43
C GLN A 146 16.18 -13.04 9.25
N ARG A 147 15.67 -14.11 8.62
CA ARG A 147 14.72 -14.01 7.51
C ARG A 147 13.39 -13.42 7.96
N VAL A 148 12.86 -13.84 9.11
CA VAL A 148 11.61 -13.29 9.65
C VAL A 148 11.80 -11.82 10.03
N THR A 149 12.89 -11.47 10.71
CA THR A 149 13.25 -10.07 11.02
C THR A 149 13.28 -9.20 9.76
N LYS A 150 13.80 -9.73 8.64
CA LYS A 150 13.79 -9.02 7.35
C LYS A 150 12.37 -8.83 6.81
N VAL A 151 11.49 -9.83 6.93
CA VAL A 151 10.07 -9.72 6.54
C VAL A 151 9.37 -8.65 7.38
N VAL A 152 9.55 -8.67 8.70
CA VAL A 152 8.98 -7.67 9.62
C VAL A 152 9.41 -6.25 9.23
N ARG A 153 10.69 -6.05 8.91
CA ARG A 153 11.19 -4.76 8.42
C ARG A 153 10.51 -4.30 7.13
N VAL A 154 10.27 -5.22 6.20
CA VAL A 154 9.57 -4.92 4.95
C VAL A 154 8.12 -4.56 5.22
N LEU A 155 7.43 -5.26 6.12
CA LEU A 155 6.06 -4.92 6.52
C LEU A 155 5.97 -3.52 7.12
N LYS A 156 6.90 -3.17 8.04
CA LYS A 156 7.01 -1.81 8.61
C LYS A 156 7.25 -0.75 7.53
N HIS A 157 8.06 -1.06 6.51
CA HIS A 157 8.24 -0.13 5.39
C HIS A 157 6.98 0.04 4.54
N ILE A 158 6.24 -1.04 4.29
CA ILE A 158 4.96 -0.98 3.57
C ILE A 158 3.94 -0.17 4.37
N GLU A 159 3.91 -0.34 5.69
CA GLU A 159 3.08 0.43 6.62
C GLU A 159 3.30 1.94 6.45
N GLU A 160 4.54 2.41 6.52
CA GLU A 160 4.89 3.83 6.33
C GLU A 160 4.45 4.38 4.97
N LYS A 161 4.58 3.58 3.91
CA LYS A 161 4.16 3.96 2.56
C LYS A 161 2.65 4.04 2.43
N LEU A 162 1.92 3.11 3.05
CA LEU A 162 0.46 3.12 3.07
C LEU A 162 -0.08 4.27 3.92
N ALA A 163 0.55 4.64 5.04
CA ALA A 163 0.21 5.83 5.81
C ALA A 163 0.38 7.12 4.98
N SER A 164 1.49 7.22 4.24
CA SER A 164 1.76 8.34 3.34
C SER A 164 0.73 8.41 2.21
N LEU A 165 0.38 7.26 1.63
CA LEU A 165 -0.62 7.14 0.58
C LEU A 165 -2.02 7.51 1.08
N ALA A 166 -2.40 7.04 2.27
CA ALA A 166 -3.65 7.42 2.91
C ALA A 166 -3.78 8.94 3.05
N THR A 167 -2.71 9.59 3.51
CA THR A 167 -2.67 11.06 3.65
C THR A 167 -2.83 11.75 2.30
N ALA A 168 -2.12 11.30 1.26
CA ALA A 168 -2.19 11.88 -0.09
C ALA A 168 -3.59 11.73 -0.72
N VAL A 169 -4.27 10.62 -0.44
CA VAL A 169 -5.60 10.28 -0.95
C VAL A 169 -6.70 10.78 0.00
N GLY A 170 -6.38 11.34 1.16
CA GLY A 170 -7.37 11.76 2.15
C GLY A 170 -8.23 10.61 2.68
N ASP A 171 -7.68 9.39 2.69
CA ASP A 171 -8.31 8.23 3.33
C ASP A 171 -8.13 8.34 4.85
N ASN A 172 -9.14 8.87 5.52
CA ASN A 172 -9.19 8.94 6.98
C ASN A 172 -9.91 7.76 7.63
N HIS A 173 -10.40 6.79 6.84
CA HIS A 173 -11.22 5.70 7.37
C HIS A 173 -10.33 4.56 7.87
N VAL A 174 -10.39 4.27 9.16
CA VAL A 174 -9.86 3.02 9.71
C VAL A 174 -11.05 2.08 9.85
N SER A 175 -11.04 0.95 9.13
CA SER A 175 -12.05 -0.08 9.34
C SER A 175 -11.94 -0.58 10.77
N GLU A 176 -13.07 -0.66 11.46
CA GLU A 176 -13.19 -1.61 12.57
C GLU A 176 -13.24 -3.02 11.96
N LYS A 177 -12.77 -4.05 12.67
CA LYS A 177 -12.93 -5.44 12.21
C LYS A 177 -14.43 -5.72 12.33
N GLU A 178 -15.17 -5.60 11.24
CA GLU A 178 -16.54 -6.11 11.20
C GLU A 178 -16.46 -7.63 11.24
N VAL A 179 -16.59 -8.19 12.44
CA VAL A 179 -16.83 -9.61 12.63
C VAL A 179 -18.15 -9.89 11.92
N GLN A 180 -18.10 -10.58 10.78
CA GLN A 180 -19.32 -10.92 10.06
C GLN A 180 -20.11 -11.88 10.94
N ARG A 181 -21.30 -11.44 11.35
CA ARG A 181 -22.24 -12.23 12.14
C ARG A 181 -23.42 -12.61 11.26
N ASP A 182 -23.87 -13.84 11.38
CA ASP A 182 -25.11 -14.29 10.73
C ASP A 182 -26.33 -13.66 11.42
N GLU A 183 -27.52 -13.92 10.88
CA GLU A 183 -28.79 -13.44 11.45
C GLU A 183 -29.05 -13.98 12.88
N ALA A 184 -28.32 -15.01 13.30
CA ALA A 184 -28.37 -15.58 14.66
C ALA A 184 -27.28 -14.99 15.59
N GLY A 185 -26.47 -14.04 15.11
CA GLY A 185 -25.40 -13.39 15.88
C GLY A 185 -24.10 -14.20 15.98
N SER A 186 -24.02 -15.36 15.35
CA SER A 186 -22.83 -16.22 15.32
C SER A 186 -21.82 -15.74 14.28
N VAL A 187 -20.53 -15.86 14.59
CA VAL A 187 -19.47 -15.43 13.68
C VAL A 187 -19.41 -16.34 12.46
N VAL A 188 -19.60 -15.76 11.27
CA VAL A 188 -19.67 -16.45 9.98
C VAL A 188 -18.35 -17.12 9.62
N ASN A 189 -17.22 -16.49 9.99
CA ASN A 189 -15.90 -17.01 9.69
C ASN A 189 -15.12 -17.31 10.99
N HIS A 190 -14.86 -18.59 11.24
CA HIS A 190 -14.13 -18.99 12.44
C HIS A 190 -12.70 -18.42 12.51
N ARG A 191 -12.11 -18.02 11.36
CA ARG A 191 -10.81 -17.31 11.33
C ARG A 191 -10.89 -15.91 11.95
N ASP A 192 -12.06 -15.30 12.00
CA ASP A 192 -12.26 -14.00 12.67
C ASP A 192 -12.27 -14.14 14.20
N LEU A 193 -12.38 -15.37 14.71
CA LEU A 193 -12.27 -15.73 16.14
C LEU A 193 -10.86 -16.19 16.52
N LEU A 194 -10.02 -16.52 15.55
CA LEU A 194 -8.63 -16.90 15.78
C LEU A 194 -7.82 -15.62 15.96
N ASN A 195 -7.72 -15.16 17.20
CA ASN A 195 -6.61 -14.31 17.59
C ASN A 195 -5.35 -15.18 17.54
N GLY A 196 -4.24 -14.65 17.02
CA GLY A 196 -2.95 -15.34 17.02
C GLY A 196 -2.50 -15.72 18.44
N PRO A 197 -1.30 -16.30 18.61
CA PRO A 197 -0.71 -16.51 19.93
C PRO A 197 -0.86 -15.22 20.75
N ALA A 198 -1.40 -15.33 21.96
CA ALA A 198 -1.63 -14.16 22.79
C ALA A 198 -0.29 -13.46 23.03
N LEU A 199 -0.22 -12.16 22.71
CA LEU A 199 0.94 -11.34 23.05
C LEU A 199 1.08 -11.30 24.57
N ASP A 200 2.31 -11.07 25.04
CA ASP A 200 2.62 -11.11 26.47
C ASP A 200 1.78 -10.05 27.22
N GLY A 201 0.89 -10.50 28.11
CA GLY A 201 -0.08 -9.66 28.83
C GLY A 201 -1.45 -9.47 28.18
N GLU A 202 -1.69 -9.98 26.97
CA GLU A 202 -3.01 -9.95 26.29
C GLU A 202 -3.79 -11.27 26.41
N GLY A 203 -3.19 -12.31 26.98
CA GLY A 203 -3.91 -13.54 27.35
C GLY A 203 -4.83 -13.29 28.55
N ASN A 204 -5.96 -14.00 28.61
CA ASN A 204 -6.75 -14.06 29.84
C ASN A 204 -5.84 -14.58 30.96
N ALA A 205 -5.74 -13.85 32.06
CA ALA A 205 -4.98 -14.32 33.21
C ALA A 205 -5.59 -15.64 33.69
N GLN A 206 -4.76 -16.62 34.05
CA GLN A 206 -5.25 -17.90 34.56
C GLN A 206 -6.18 -17.70 35.76
N ASP A 207 -5.88 -16.71 36.59
CA ASP A 207 -6.71 -16.30 37.72
C ASP A 207 -8.13 -15.83 37.30
N ASP A 208 -8.26 -15.16 36.15
CA ASP A 208 -9.56 -14.72 35.61
C ASP A 208 -10.34 -15.91 35.01
N ILE A 209 -9.64 -16.86 34.40
CA ILE A 209 -10.24 -18.11 33.90
C ILE A 209 -10.77 -18.95 35.06
N ASP A 210 -9.97 -19.08 36.12
CA ASP A 210 -10.32 -19.84 37.32
C ASP A 210 -11.49 -19.20 38.07
N ALA A 211 -11.52 -17.86 38.17
CA ALA A 211 -12.65 -17.13 38.75
C ALA A 211 -13.94 -17.29 37.93
N LEU A 212 -13.84 -17.30 36.60
CA LEU A 212 -14.98 -17.48 35.70
C LEU A 212 -15.51 -18.91 35.77
N LEU A 213 -14.64 -19.93 35.82
CA LEU A 213 -15.05 -21.33 35.97
C LEU A 213 -15.64 -21.63 37.36
N ALA A 214 -15.12 -21.00 38.41
CA ALA A 214 -15.70 -21.08 39.76
C ALA A 214 -17.10 -20.47 39.87
N SER A 215 -17.50 -19.61 38.92
CA SER A 215 -18.85 -19.04 38.88
C SER A 215 -19.91 -19.93 38.22
N PHE A 216 -19.50 -21.06 37.61
CA PHE A 216 -20.39 -22.06 37.00
C PHE A 216 -20.69 -23.28 37.90
N ASP A 217 -20.01 -23.39 39.05
CA ASP A 217 -20.32 -24.33 40.14
C ASP A 217 -21.23 -23.67 41.20
#